data_AF-A0A7K0QV15-F1
#
_entry.id   AF-A0A7K0QV15-F1
#
_cell.length_a   1.000
_cell.length_b   1.000
_cell.length_c   1.000
_cell.angle_alpha   90.00
_cell.angle_beta   90.00
_cell.angle_gamma   90.00
#
_symmetry.space_group_name_H-M   'P 1'
#
loop_
_entity.id
_entity.type
_entity.pdbx_description
1 polymer ?
#
loop_
_entity_poly.entity_id
_entity_poly.type
_entity_poly.pdbx_seq_one_letter_code
_entity_poly.pdbx_strand_id
1 'polypeptide(L)' 'MNDRRSVVVYGAEWCGDCRRSKAQLERLGIDFDYRDVA' A
#
# COMPACT_ATOMS: atom_id res chain seq x y z
N MET A 1 -5.82 25.55 -0.02
CA MET A 1 -6.44 24.21 0.07
C MET A 1 -5.38 23.19 -0.26
N ASN A 2 -4.92 22.42 0.73
CA ASN A 2 -4.09 21.24 0.47
C ASN A 2 -4.95 20.02 0.78
N ASP A 3 -5.62 19.50 -0.23
CA ASP A 3 -6.44 18.29 -0.16
C ASP A 3 -5.50 17.08 -0.14
N ARG A 4 -4.83 16.86 0.98
CA ARG A 4 -3.81 15.81 1.12
C ARG A 4 -4.48 14.46 1.30
N ARG A 5 -4.86 13.82 0.19
CA ARG A 5 -5.38 12.45 0.18
C ARG A 5 -4.28 11.47 0.58
N SER A 6 -4.58 10.63 1.58
CA SER A 6 -3.73 9.50 1.97
C SER A 6 -3.82 8.38 0.95
N VAL A 7 -2.69 7.72 0.67
CA VAL A 7 -2.67 6.51 -0.15
C VAL A 7 -3.22 5.35 0.69
N VAL A 8 -4.21 4.63 0.15
CA VAL A 8 -4.74 3.40 0.74
C VAL A 8 -4.43 2.25 -0.19
N VAL A 9 -3.86 1.18 0.33
CA VAL A 9 -3.47 -0.03 -0.41
C VAL A 9 -4.30 -1.19 0.08
N TYR A 10 -5.12 -1.76 -0.80
CA TYR A 10 -5.86 -2.98 -0.53
C TYR A 10 -5.08 -4.18 -1.08
N GLY A 11 -4.84 -5.19 -0.26
CA GLY A 11 -4.08 -6.37 -0.69
C GLY A 11 -4.25 -7.55 0.25
N ALA A 12 -3.62 -8.67 -0.08
CA ALA A 12 -3.66 -9.89 0.71
C ALA A 12 -2.28 -10.57 0.73
N GLU A 13 -1.95 -11.27 1.81
CA GLU A 13 -0.65 -11.94 1.96
C GLU A 13 -0.47 -13.14 1.02
N TRP A 14 -1.57 -13.80 0.60
CA TRP A 14 -1.54 -14.86 -0.41
C TRP A 14 -1.27 -14.32 -1.83
N CYS A 15 -1.48 -13.02 -2.05
CA CYS A 15 -1.28 -12.36 -3.32
C CYS A 15 0.19 -11.93 -3.47
N GLY A 16 0.95 -12.72 -4.23
CA GLY A 16 2.37 -12.45 -4.51
C GLY A 16 2.62 -11.06 -5.11
N ASP A 17 1.69 -10.56 -5.93
CA ASP A 17 1.78 -9.22 -6.54
C ASP A 17 1.57 -8.12 -5.51
N CYS A 18 0.61 -8.30 -4.61
CA CYS A 18 0.30 -7.37 -3.52
C CYS A 18 1.51 -7.17 -2.61
N ARG A 19 2.23 -8.27 -2.28
CA ARG A 19 3.47 -8.19 -1.50
C ARG A 19 4.58 -7.44 -2.22
N ARG A 20 4.76 -7.65 -3.54
CA ARG A 20 5.79 -6.93 -4.32
C ARG A 20 5.50 -5.43 -4.39
N SER A 21 4.25 -5.05 -4.61
CA SER A 21 3.82 -3.64 -4.64
C SER A 21 3.98 -2.96 -3.29
N LYS A 22 3.61 -3.64 -2.18
CA LYS A 22 3.85 -3.15 -0.81
C LYS A 22 5.34 -2.89 -0.56
N ALA A 23 6.20 -3.85 -0.87
CA ALA A 23 7.64 -3.72 -0.68
C ALA A 23 8.26 -2.58 -1.52
N GLN A 24 7.71 -2.30 -2.69
CA GLN A 24 8.14 -1.16 -3.50
C GLN A 24 7.77 0.17 -2.84
N LEU A 25 6.55 0.31 -2.33
CA LEU A 25 6.11 1.53 -1.63
C LEU A 25 6.95 1.78 -0.38
N GLU A 26 7.25 0.74 0.39
CA GLU A 26 8.15 0.80 1.56
C GLU A 26 9.56 1.27 1.17
N ARG A 27 10.13 0.72 0.09
CA ARG A 27 11.46 1.14 -0.43
C ARG A 27 11.49 2.58 -0.91
N LEU A 28 10.37 3.10 -1.40
CA LEU A 28 10.24 4.48 -1.84
C LEU A 28 9.95 5.45 -0.68
N GLY A 29 9.73 4.95 0.54
CA GLY A 29 9.37 5.78 1.68
C GLY A 29 8.00 6.45 1.53
N ILE A 30 7.09 5.83 0.80
CA ILE A 30 5.72 6.35 0.63
C ILE A 30 4.89 5.88 1.83
N ASP A 31 4.26 6.83 2.52
CA ASP A 31 3.28 6.51 3.56
C ASP A 31 1.97 6.03 2.92
N PHE A 32 1.51 4.85 3.35
CA PHE A 32 0.22 4.30 2.94
C PHE A 32 -0.47 3.55 4.08
N ASP A 33 -1.78 3.49 4.01
CA ASP A 33 -2.62 2.67 4.88
C ASP A 33 -2.91 1.33 4.18
N TYR A 34 -2.38 0.23 4.72
CA TYR A 34 -2.58 -1.10 4.17
C TYR A 34 -3.83 -1.76 4.75
N ARG A 35 -4.74 -2.20 3.87
CA ARG A 35 -5.98 -2.89 4.21
C ARG A 35 -5.93 -4.30 3.67
N ASP A 36 -5.93 -5.26 4.58
CA ASP A 36 -6.04 -6.67 4.24
C ASP A 36 -7.43 -6.98 3.71
N VAL A 37 -7.51 -7.72 2.60
CA VAL A 37 -8.75 -8.18 1.96
C VAL A 37 -8.81 -9.70 1.81
N ALA A 38 -7.88 -10.41 2.45
CA ALA A 38 -7.91 -11.87 2.56
C ALA A 38 -9.13 -12.39 3.33
#